data_AF-A0A2V8SYC9-F1
#
_entry.id   AF-A0A2V8SYC9-F1
#
_cell.length_a   1.000
_cell.length_b   1.000
_cell.length_c   1.000
_cell.angle_alpha   90.00
_cell.angle_beta   90.00
_cell.angle_gamma   90.00
#
_symmetry.space_group_name_H-M   'P 1'
#
loop_
_entity.id
_entity.type
_entity.pdbx_description
1 polymer ?
#
loop_
_entity_poly.entity_id
_entity_poly.type
_entity_poly.pdbx_seq_one_letter_code
_entity_poly.pdbx_strand_id
1 'polypeptide(L)'
;TADKERLAPWSIRVVDVASGIGKEVWKSGSGEMDSFSRLPMGENQLQWAAGDRIVFGSEKDGWAHLYSISSNGGAVTALTPGNYEVENVTWAPDRSFMIVASNARDINHRHLWKVSVTGEQLQLTQGDSIEMYPVLVSGGKQVAFLEATAKTPLLPYIGSADAKGARPLATQTPQANFPSSQLVEPEQVTFKAADGMEIHGQLFKPKNISGRAPGVVFMHGGPIRQMLPTWHYSYYYHNSYAMNQYLASRGYVVLSVNYRSGIGYGRAFREAKHRGPRGASEYQDVVAAGKYLRSRSDVDGKRIGLWGGSYGGYLTAMGLAHGTVPVGYGRALKARSRVFADQRGGQMEIAGAFDSW
;
A
#
# COMPACT_ATOMS: atom_id res chain seq x y z
N THR A 1 -2.71 26.76 -9.48
CA THR A 1 -2.57 27.00 -8.02
C THR A 1 -3.30 25.94 -7.19
N ALA A 2 -3.18 24.67 -7.56
CA ALA A 2 -3.94 23.54 -7.00
C ALA A 2 -3.37 22.93 -5.71
N ASP A 3 -2.07 23.10 -5.47
CA ASP A 3 -1.32 22.38 -4.42
C ASP A 3 -0.98 23.28 -3.24
N LYS A 4 -1.95 24.07 -2.75
CA LYS A 4 -1.90 24.44 -1.33
C LYS A 4 -2.76 23.40 -0.62
N GLU A 5 -2.13 22.29 -0.21
CA GLU A 5 -2.70 21.53 0.89
C GLU A 5 -3.05 22.54 1.97
N ARG A 6 -4.33 22.59 2.35
CA ARG A 6 -4.77 23.52 3.37
C ARG A 6 -4.08 23.07 4.64
N LEU A 7 -2.99 23.76 5.01
CA LEU A 7 -2.25 23.54 6.23
C LEU A 7 -3.26 23.32 7.35
N ALA A 8 -3.18 22.16 7.98
CA ALA A 8 -4.14 21.72 8.98
C ALA A 8 -3.39 21.50 10.30
N PRO A 9 -2.83 22.57 10.90
CA PRO A 9 -2.21 22.45 12.21
C PRO A 9 -3.26 21.99 13.22
N TRP A 10 -2.82 21.21 14.20
CA TRP A 10 -3.70 20.57 15.16
C TRP A 10 -3.03 20.49 16.53
N SER A 11 -3.84 20.23 17.56
CA SER A 11 -3.36 20.13 18.94
C SER A 11 -4.04 18.99 19.65
N ILE A 12 -3.35 18.41 20.63
CA ILE A 12 -3.92 17.44 21.57
C ILE A 12 -4.28 18.20 22.85
N ARG A 13 -5.51 17.98 23.33
CA ARG A 13 -6.00 18.55 24.58
C ARG A 13 -6.49 17.44 25.50
N VAL A 14 -6.19 17.57 26.79
CA VAL A 14 -6.72 16.73 27.86
C VAL A 14 -7.80 17.53 28.57
N VAL A 15 -8.99 16.94 28.72
CA VAL A 15 -10.14 17.60 29.33
C VAL A 15 -10.56 16.80 30.56
N ASP A 16 -10.67 17.48 31.70
CA ASP A 16 -11.30 16.91 32.88
C ASP A 16 -12.81 16.86 32.67
N VAL A 17 -13.41 15.66 32.76
CA VAL A 17 -14.82 15.44 32.40
C VAL A 17 -15.78 16.09 33.41
N ALA A 18 -15.37 16.19 34.68
CA ALA A 18 -16.22 16.75 35.74
C ALA A 18 -16.34 18.28 35.64
N SER A 19 -15.21 18.96 35.41
CA SER A 19 -15.15 20.43 35.32
C SER A 19 -15.31 20.97 33.91
N GLY A 20 -15.07 20.15 32.88
CA GLY A 20 -15.00 20.58 31.48
C GLY A 20 -13.75 21.40 31.14
N ILE A 21 -12.79 21.55 32.06
CA ILE A 21 -11.58 22.34 31.85
C ILE A 21 -10.59 21.53 31.02
N GLY A 22 -10.17 22.12 29.89
CA GLY A 22 -9.20 21.52 28.96
C GLY A 22 -7.83 22.18 29.01
N LYS A 23 -6.77 21.37 28.98
CA LYS A 23 -5.38 21.81 28.83
C LYS A 23 -4.81 21.32 27.50
N GLU A 24 -4.15 22.21 26.76
CA GLU A 24 -3.33 21.82 25.61
C GLU A 24 -2.04 21.17 26.08
N VAL A 25 -1.78 19.95 25.61
CA VAL A 25 -0.61 19.15 26.01
C VAL A 25 0.41 19.03 24.89
N TRP A 26 -0.04 19.21 23.65
CA TRP A 26 0.82 19.24 22.47
C TRP A 26 0.15 20.02 21.34
N LYS A 27 0.98 20.65 20.51
CA LYS A 27 0.55 21.34 19.30
C LYS A 27 1.53 21.03 18.17
N SER A 28 0.99 20.77 16.99
CA SER A 28 1.78 20.60 15.78
C SER A 28 2.45 21.92 15.37
N GLY A 29 3.51 21.86 14.57
CA GLY A 29 3.98 23.05 13.87
C GLY A 29 2.96 23.55 12.84
N SER A 30 3.35 24.56 12.08
CA SER A 30 2.55 25.16 11.01
C SER A 30 3.01 24.76 9.61
N GLY A 31 3.98 23.85 9.50
CA GLY A 31 4.47 23.35 8.22
C GLY A 31 3.50 22.38 7.57
N GLU A 32 3.75 22.08 6.29
CA GLU A 32 3.01 21.05 5.56
C GLU A 32 3.11 19.72 6.30
N MET A 33 4.33 19.34 6.72
CA MET A 33 4.65 18.13 7.49
C MET A 33 3.88 18.01 8.82
N ASP A 34 3.54 19.14 9.43
CA ASP A 34 2.84 19.18 10.72
C ASP A 34 1.32 19.04 10.61
N SER A 35 0.78 19.06 9.39
CA SER A 35 -0.65 18.96 9.17
C SER A 35 -1.21 17.61 9.62
N PHE A 36 -2.46 17.62 10.10
CA PHE A 36 -3.14 16.41 10.54
C PHE A 36 -3.13 15.32 9.46
N SER A 37 -2.57 14.15 9.81
CA SER A 37 -2.53 13.01 8.89
C SER A 37 -3.91 12.46 8.66
N ARG A 38 -4.22 12.13 7.40
CA ARG A 38 -5.48 11.48 7.01
C ARG A 38 -5.32 10.01 6.71
N LEU A 39 -4.11 9.46 6.86
CA LEU A 39 -3.88 8.04 6.66
C LEU A 39 -4.52 7.25 7.81
N PRO A 40 -5.29 6.19 7.54
CA PRO A 40 -5.78 5.32 8.59
C PRO A 40 -4.63 4.42 9.07
N MET A 41 -3.98 4.76 10.19
CA MET A 41 -2.97 3.90 10.82
C MET A 41 -3.58 2.77 11.67
N GLY A 42 -4.90 2.80 11.87
CA GLY A 42 -5.66 1.88 12.71
C GLY A 42 -6.88 2.58 13.33
N GLU A 43 -7.65 1.85 14.14
CA GLU A 43 -8.66 2.46 14.99
C GLU A 43 -7.99 3.34 16.05
N ASN A 44 -8.53 4.53 16.26
CA ASN A 44 -8.11 5.47 17.30
C ASN A 44 -6.62 5.90 17.25
N GLN A 45 -6.29 6.81 16.33
CA GLN A 45 -4.95 7.43 16.19
C GLN A 45 -4.54 8.37 17.35
N LEU A 46 -5.32 8.42 18.42
CA LEU A 46 -5.07 9.18 19.63
C LEU A 46 -5.61 8.35 20.79
N GLN A 47 -4.73 7.84 21.66
CA GLN A 47 -5.11 6.95 22.75
C GLN A 47 -4.33 7.23 24.03
N TRP A 48 -5.01 7.04 25.17
CA TRP A 48 -4.37 6.91 26.47
C TRP A 48 -3.55 5.63 26.53
N ALA A 49 -2.34 5.73 27.06
CA ALA A 49 -1.37 4.66 27.24
C ALA A 49 -0.94 4.56 28.70
N ALA A 50 -0.33 3.44 29.08
CA ALA A 50 0.20 3.25 30.43
C ALA A 50 1.23 4.31 30.81
N GLY A 51 1.33 4.63 32.11
CA GLY A 51 2.29 5.59 32.65
C GLY A 51 1.96 7.05 32.37
N ASP A 52 0.66 7.41 32.39
CA ASP A 52 0.17 8.77 32.12
C ASP A 52 0.63 9.32 30.77
N ARG A 53 0.54 8.48 29.74
CA ARG A 53 0.97 8.82 28.38
C ARG A 53 -0.21 8.89 27.43
N ILE A 54 -0.01 9.66 26.37
CA ILE A 54 -0.88 9.72 25.21
C ILE A 54 -0.04 9.30 24.00
N VAL A 55 -0.52 8.34 23.22
CA VAL A 55 0.09 7.95 21.95
C VAL A 55 -0.77 8.48 20.81
N PHE A 56 -0.12 9.02 19.79
CA PHE A 56 -0.78 9.58 18.63
C PHE A 56 -0.03 9.33 17.32
N GLY A 57 -0.78 9.25 16.22
CA GLY A 57 -0.23 9.17 14.86
C GLY A 57 0.14 10.56 14.33
N SER A 58 1.26 10.67 13.63
CA SER A 58 1.65 11.89 12.89
C SER A 58 2.58 11.55 11.74
N GLU A 59 2.69 12.47 10.79
CA GLU A 59 3.61 12.38 9.64
C GLU A 59 4.67 13.48 9.67
N LYS A 60 4.90 14.07 10.86
CA LYS A 60 5.77 15.25 11.04
C LYS A 60 7.21 15.07 10.56
N ASP A 61 7.70 13.83 10.46
CA ASP A 61 9.05 13.51 9.99
C ASP A 61 9.11 12.97 8.56
N GLY A 62 8.00 12.95 7.82
CA GLY A 62 7.96 12.36 6.47
C GLY A 62 7.16 11.09 6.37
N TRP A 63 6.88 10.43 7.49
CA TRP A 63 6.43 9.05 7.49
C TRP A 63 5.31 8.82 8.51
N ALA A 64 4.38 7.91 8.20
CA ALA A 64 3.26 7.59 9.09
C ALA A 64 3.77 6.86 10.33
N HIS A 65 3.90 7.59 11.44
CA HIS A 65 4.54 7.11 12.66
C HIS A 65 3.75 7.39 13.92
N LEU A 66 4.06 6.58 14.95
CA LEU A 66 3.50 6.71 16.28
C LEU A 66 4.45 7.52 17.17
N TYR A 67 3.86 8.41 17.95
CA TYR A 67 4.55 9.26 18.90
C TYR A 67 3.88 9.16 20.26
N SER A 68 4.64 9.42 21.31
CA SER A 68 4.15 9.39 22.68
C SER A 68 4.52 10.65 23.43
N ILE A 69 3.61 11.14 24.27
CA ILE A 69 3.81 12.32 25.12
C ILE A 69 3.20 12.05 26.50
N SER A 70 3.71 12.72 27.55
CA SER A 70 3.00 12.75 28.84
C SER A 70 1.64 13.44 28.68
N SER A 71 0.65 12.96 29.44
CA SER A 71 -0.67 13.59 29.57
C SER A 71 -0.62 15.00 30.17
N ASN A 72 0.51 15.39 30.77
CA ASN A 72 0.76 16.74 31.26
C ASN A 72 1.41 17.65 30.21
N GLY A 73 1.78 17.11 29.04
CA GLY A 73 2.52 17.76 27.97
C GLY A 73 4.03 17.56 28.07
N GLY A 74 4.78 18.30 27.25
CA GLY A 74 6.25 18.27 27.23
C GLY A 74 6.85 17.63 25.98
N ALA A 75 8.02 17.02 26.12
CA ALA A 75 8.75 16.44 25.00
C ALA A 75 8.06 15.19 24.45
N VAL A 76 7.99 15.10 23.12
CA VAL A 76 7.43 13.96 22.40
C VAL A 76 8.52 12.92 22.15
N THR A 77 8.22 11.66 22.47
CA THR A 77 9.03 10.49 22.11
C THR A 77 8.56 9.93 20.77
N ALA A 78 9.46 9.75 19.81
CA ALA A 78 9.16 8.98 18.60
C ALA A 78 9.19 7.49 18.92
N LEU A 79 8.07 6.79 18.77
CA LEU A 79 7.98 5.37 19.08
C LEU A 79 8.44 4.50 17.91
N THR A 80 8.18 4.96 16.69
CA THR A 80 8.51 4.24 15.46
C THR A 80 9.32 5.13 14.51
N PRO A 81 10.52 5.63 14.86
CA PRO A 81 11.26 6.49 13.94
C PRO A 81 11.86 5.68 12.77
N GLY A 82 11.96 6.30 11.60
CA GLY A 82 12.71 5.77 10.45
C GLY A 82 12.12 6.18 9.12
N ASN A 83 12.54 5.49 8.05
CA ASN A 83 12.01 5.69 6.70
C ASN A 83 11.07 4.53 6.34
N TYR A 84 9.94 4.43 7.04
CA TYR A 84 8.92 3.38 6.85
C TYR A 84 7.56 3.86 7.37
N GLU A 85 6.49 3.14 7.09
CA GLU A 85 5.14 3.46 7.54
C GLU A 85 4.61 2.39 8.50
N VAL A 86 3.80 2.82 9.46
CA VAL A 86 3.10 1.97 10.42
C VAL A 86 1.62 1.84 10.04
N GLU A 87 1.11 0.61 10.09
CA GLU A 87 -0.27 0.23 9.79
C GLU A 87 -0.79 -0.78 10.83
N ASN A 88 -2.11 -0.95 10.91
CA ASN A 88 -2.80 -1.95 11.74
C ASN A 88 -2.27 -2.07 13.18
N VAL A 89 -2.36 -0.97 13.92
CA VAL A 89 -2.00 -0.92 15.35
C VAL A 89 -3.02 -1.68 16.20
N THR A 90 -2.57 -2.57 17.07
CA THR A 90 -3.37 -3.21 18.11
C THR A 90 -2.74 -3.02 19.49
N TRP A 91 -3.56 -2.74 20.50
CA TRP A 91 -3.10 -2.36 21.83
C TRP A 91 -3.06 -3.55 22.78
N ALA A 92 -2.02 -3.60 23.62
CA ALA A 92 -2.02 -4.50 24.76
C ALA A 92 -3.15 -4.14 25.75
N PRO A 93 -3.73 -5.11 26.46
CA PRO A 93 -4.81 -4.85 27.42
C PRO A 93 -4.45 -3.81 28.49
N ASP A 94 -3.20 -3.82 28.95
CA ASP A 94 -2.65 -2.87 29.94
C ASP A 94 -2.20 -1.54 29.31
N ARG A 95 -2.24 -1.43 27.98
CA ARG A 95 -1.80 -0.29 27.17
C ARG A 95 -0.32 0.09 27.38
N SER A 96 0.53 -0.85 27.77
CA SER A 96 1.97 -0.62 27.93
C SER A 96 2.75 -0.78 26.61
N PHE A 97 2.17 -1.47 25.63
CA PHE A 97 2.73 -1.62 24.30
C PHE A 97 1.65 -1.80 23.23
N MET A 98 2.07 -1.77 21.97
CA MET A 98 1.26 -2.13 20.80
C MET A 98 1.96 -3.21 19.99
N ILE A 99 1.20 -4.01 19.24
CA ILE A 99 1.70 -4.69 18.05
C ILE A 99 1.27 -3.88 16.82
N VAL A 100 2.19 -3.67 15.90
CA VAL A 100 1.94 -2.91 14.66
C VAL A 100 2.44 -3.69 13.46
N ALA A 101 1.77 -3.57 12.32
CA ALA A 101 2.34 -3.94 11.03
C ALA A 101 3.16 -2.77 10.49
N SER A 102 4.34 -3.01 9.93
CA SER A 102 5.13 -1.96 9.28
C SER A 102 5.96 -2.50 8.14
N ASN A 103 6.35 -1.62 7.22
CA ASN A 103 7.33 -1.91 6.18
C ASN A 103 8.76 -1.50 6.60
N ALA A 104 9.03 -1.47 7.91
CA ALA A 104 10.37 -1.21 8.43
C ALA A 104 11.34 -2.29 7.96
N ARG A 105 12.50 -1.85 7.45
CA ARG A 105 13.58 -2.70 6.89
C ARG A 105 13.22 -3.45 5.60
N ASP A 106 11.95 -3.47 5.20
CA ASP A 106 11.49 -4.01 3.92
C ASP A 106 10.26 -3.23 3.44
N ILE A 107 10.48 -2.31 2.50
CA ILE A 107 9.44 -1.40 1.99
C ILE A 107 8.31 -2.12 1.23
N ASN A 108 8.55 -3.36 0.79
CA ASN A 108 7.65 -4.13 -0.06
C ASN A 108 6.81 -5.15 0.72
N HIS A 109 7.18 -5.44 1.97
CA HIS A 109 6.45 -6.35 2.83
C HIS A 109 5.85 -5.64 4.05
N ARG A 110 5.19 -6.41 4.91
CA ARG A 110 4.64 -5.96 6.19
C ARG A 110 4.99 -6.97 7.24
N HIS A 111 5.68 -6.51 8.28
CA HIS A 111 6.05 -7.34 9.41
C HIS A 111 5.50 -6.79 10.71
N LEU A 112 5.28 -7.68 11.67
CA LEU A 112 4.78 -7.32 12.98
C LEU A 112 5.92 -6.90 13.90
N TRP A 113 5.69 -5.81 14.62
CA TRP A 113 6.60 -5.24 15.60
C TRP A 113 5.86 -5.01 16.90
N LYS A 114 6.45 -5.43 18.01
CA LYS A 114 6.08 -4.95 19.34
C LYS A 114 6.76 -3.62 19.57
N VAL A 115 5.98 -2.62 19.98
CA VAL A 115 6.44 -1.25 20.24
C VAL A 115 5.95 -0.82 21.61
N SER A 116 6.85 -0.54 22.55
CA SER A 116 6.48 -0.03 23.86
C SER A 116 6.04 1.44 23.77
N VAL A 117 5.26 1.91 24.75
CA VAL A 117 4.85 3.32 24.82
C VAL A 117 5.99 4.27 25.21
N THR A 118 7.18 3.72 25.47
CA THR A 118 8.43 4.43 25.77
C THR A 118 9.45 4.37 24.62
N GLY A 119 9.20 3.58 23.56
CA GLY A 119 9.97 3.56 22.32
C GLY A 119 10.85 2.33 22.09
N GLU A 120 10.80 1.33 22.97
CA GLU A 120 11.48 0.05 22.72
C GLU A 120 10.75 -0.74 21.62
N GLN A 121 11.50 -1.35 20.72
CA GLN A 121 10.95 -2.10 19.59
C GLN A 121 11.52 -3.51 19.49
N LEU A 122 10.65 -4.48 19.18
CA LEU A 122 11.01 -5.86 18.90
C LEU A 122 10.29 -6.34 17.63
N GLN A 123 11.07 -6.76 16.64
CA GLN A 123 10.53 -7.40 15.43
C GLN A 123 10.06 -8.83 15.74
N LEU A 124 8.81 -9.16 15.44
CA LEU A 124 8.21 -10.47 15.71
C LEU A 124 8.21 -11.38 14.47
N THR A 125 8.06 -10.82 13.28
CA THR A 125 7.99 -11.56 12.00
C THR A 125 8.95 -10.97 10.96
N GLN A 126 9.32 -11.79 9.97
CA GLN A 126 10.24 -11.47 8.87
C GLN A 126 10.07 -12.52 7.76
N GLY A 127 10.49 -12.19 6.53
CA GLY A 127 10.47 -13.11 5.39
C GLY A 127 9.76 -12.52 4.19
N ASP A 128 9.43 -13.35 3.21
CA ASP A 128 8.81 -12.93 1.94
C ASP A 128 7.27 -12.95 1.98
N SER A 129 6.72 -12.68 3.18
CA SER A 129 5.29 -12.65 3.49
C SER A 129 4.85 -11.26 3.94
N ILE A 130 3.54 -11.07 4.03
CA ILE A 130 2.95 -9.93 4.71
C ILE A 130 2.13 -10.41 5.90
N GLU A 131 2.22 -9.72 7.02
CA GLU A 131 1.44 -9.98 8.22
C GLU A 131 0.54 -8.78 8.54
N MET A 132 -0.77 -9.02 8.57
CA MET A 132 -1.80 -7.97 8.66
C MET A 132 -2.82 -8.26 9.75
N TYR A 133 -3.50 -7.21 10.20
CA TYR A 133 -4.57 -7.26 11.20
C TYR A 133 -4.20 -8.03 12.48
N PRO A 134 -3.11 -7.66 13.18
CA PRO A 134 -2.75 -8.31 14.43
C PRO A 134 -3.82 -8.09 15.51
N VAL A 135 -4.07 -9.12 16.29
CA VAL A 135 -4.92 -9.11 17.47
C VAL A 135 -4.17 -9.78 18.61
N LEU A 136 -4.02 -9.07 19.73
CA LEU A 136 -3.46 -9.65 20.94
C LEU A 136 -4.47 -10.58 21.61
N VAL A 137 -4.02 -11.79 21.94
CA VAL A 137 -4.81 -12.84 22.58
C VAL A 137 -4.08 -13.38 23.80
N SER A 138 -4.72 -14.27 24.56
CA SER A 138 -4.11 -14.90 25.74
C SER A 138 -3.59 -13.89 26.77
N GLY A 139 -4.36 -12.82 27.00
CA GLY A 139 -3.98 -11.72 27.90
C GLY A 139 -2.80 -10.87 27.42
N GLY A 140 -2.54 -10.83 26.10
CA GLY A 140 -1.43 -10.07 25.52
C GLY A 140 -0.13 -10.84 25.35
N LYS A 141 -0.11 -12.14 25.67
CA LYS A 141 1.09 -13.00 25.55
C LYS A 141 1.30 -13.57 24.14
N GLN A 142 0.24 -13.59 23.35
CA GLN A 142 0.26 -14.12 21.98
C GLN A 142 -0.39 -13.11 21.03
N VAL A 143 0.00 -13.18 19.77
CA VAL A 143 -0.60 -12.40 18.68
C VAL A 143 -1.16 -13.35 17.63
N ALA A 144 -2.43 -13.20 17.30
CA ALA A 144 -3.06 -13.81 16.13
C ALA A 144 -3.09 -12.77 15.00
N PHE A 145 -2.85 -13.19 13.76
CA PHE A 145 -2.80 -12.29 12.60
C PHE A 145 -3.09 -13.08 11.31
N LEU A 146 -3.21 -12.35 10.19
CA LEU A 146 -3.32 -12.95 8.86
C LEU A 146 -2.00 -12.81 8.10
N GLU A 147 -1.52 -13.90 7.52
CA GLU A 147 -0.29 -13.95 6.72
C GLU A 147 -0.63 -14.27 5.26
N ALA A 148 0.00 -13.56 4.31
CA ALA A 148 -0.08 -13.86 2.88
C ALA A 148 1.32 -13.91 2.26
N THR A 149 1.49 -14.78 1.27
CA THR A 149 2.72 -14.88 0.46
C THR A 149 2.40 -14.54 -1.00
N ALA A 150 3.36 -14.66 -1.91
CA ALA A 150 3.12 -14.55 -3.34
C ALA A 150 2.14 -15.60 -3.89
N LYS A 151 2.04 -16.76 -3.23
CA LYS A 151 1.33 -17.95 -3.72
C LYS A 151 0.23 -18.46 -2.78
N THR A 152 0.09 -17.84 -1.61
CA THR A 152 -0.92 -18.20 -0.62
C THR A 152 -1.66 -16.93 -0.20
N PRO A 153 -2.99 -16.88 -0.33
CA PRO A 153 -3.78 -15.75 0.17
C PRO A 153 -3.76 -15.70 1.70
N LEU A 154 -4.37 -14.68 2.28
CA LEU A 154 -4.39 -14.50 3.74
C LEU A 154 -4.90 -15.76 4.48
N LEU A 155 -4.05 -16.32 5.33
CA LEU A 155 -4.36 -17.42 6.24
C LEU A 155 -4.11 -16.99 7.70
N PRO A 156 -4.84 -17.55 8.68
CA PRO A 156 -4.66 -17.20 10.09
C PRO A 156 -3.41 -17.88 10.69
N TYR A 157 -2.64 -17.10 11.43
CA TYR A 157 -1.43 -17.52 12.15
C TYR A 157 -1.49 -17.06 13.61
N ILE A 158 -0.68 -17.71 14.45
CA ILE A 158 -0.49 -17.32 15.85
C ILE A 158 0.97 -17.41 16.25
N GLY A 159 1.46 -16.42 16.99
CA GLY A 159 2.84 -16.35 17.48
C GLY A 159 2.93 -15.79 18.90
N SER A 160 4.15 -15.76 19.43
CA SER A 160 4.45 -15.07 20.68
C SER A 160 4.39 -13.55 20.48
N ALA A 161 3.93 -12.81 21.48
CA ALA A 161 4.03 -11.34 21.47
C ALA A 161 5.40 -10.83 21.95
N ASP A 162 6.27 -11.73 22.45
CA ASP A 162 7.56 -11.39 23.07
C ASP A 162 8.77 -12.06 22.40
N ALA A 163 8.52 -12.88 21.38
CA ALA A 163 9.58 -13.62 20.70
C ALA A 163 9.24 -13.78 19.21
N LYS A 164 10.30 -13.94 18.41
CA LYS A 164 10.15 -14.22 16.98
C LYS A 164 9.51 -15.58 16.76
N GLY A 165 8.70 -15.66 15.71
CA GLY A 165 8.14 -16.90 15.19
C GLY A 165 6.63 -17.01 15.40
N ALA A 166 5.99 -17.63 14.41
CA ALA A 166 4.57 -17.92 14.38
C ALA A 166 4.33 -19.28 13.73
N ARG A 167 3.15 -19.84 13.97
CA ARG A 167 2.68 -21.06 13.33
C ARG A 167 1.31 -20.83 12.70
N PRO A 168 0.99 -21.52 11.59
CA PRO A 168 -0.34 -21.44 11.01
C PRO A 168 -1.39 -22.02 11.97
N LEU A 169 -2.56 -21.39 12.01
CA LEU A 169 -3.79 -21.93 12.59
C LEU A 169 -4.58 -22.73 11.56
N ALA A 170 -4.44 -22.39 10.28
CA ALA A 170 -4.93 -23.16 9.15
C ALA A 170 -3.80 -23.33 8.13
N THR A 171 -3.54 -24.58 7.72
CA THR A 171 -2.48 -24.92 6.77
C THR A 171 -2.97 -25.06 5.33
N GLN A 172 -4.29 -25.01 5.12
CA GLN A 172 -4.91 -25.14 3.81
C GLN A 172 -5.71 -23.88 3.50
N THR A 173 -5.72 -23.50 2.21
CA THR A 173 -6.66 -22.51 1.72
C THR A 173 -8.10 -23.03 1.87
N PRO A 174 -9.09 -22.17 2.15
CA PRO A 174 -10.49 -22.60 2.26
C PRO A 174 -11.00 -23.34 1.02
N GLN A 175 -10.45 -23.03 -0.16
CA GLN A 175 -10.69 -23.77 -1.39
C GLN A 175 -9.61 -24.84 -1.59
N ALA A 176 -10.01 -26.11 -1.60
CA ALA A 176 -9.10 -27.25 -1.75
C ALA A 176 -8.38 -27.30 -3.12
N ASN A 177 -8.95 -26.67 -4.14
CA ASN A 177 -8.41 -26.60 -5.50
C ASN A 177 -7.68 -25.28 -5.81
N PHE A 178 -7.28 -24.52 -4.79
CA PHE A 178 -6.56 -23.27 -5.00
C PHE A 178 -5.20 -23.53 -5.67
N PRO A 179 -4.88 -22.88 -6.81
CA PRO A 179 -3.79 -23.31 -7.68
C PRO A 179 -2.41 -22.76 -7.30
N SER A 180 -2.02 -22.80 -6.01
CA SER A 180 -0.76 -22.20 -5.51
C SER A 180 0.49 -22.58 -6.31
N SER A 181 0.59 -23.84 -6.76
CA SER A 181 1.73 -24.33 -7.55
C SER A 181 1.80 -23.75 -8.96
N GLN A 182 0.69 -23.25 -9.50
CA GLN A 182 0.62 -22.63 -10.83
C GLN A 182 0.95 -21.14 -10.80
N LEU A 183 0.78 -20.49 -9.64
CA LEU A 183 1.06 -19.07 -9.45
C LEU A 183 2.55 -18.74 -9.60
N VAL A 184 2.83 -17.51 -10.03
CA VAL A 184 4.20 -16.98 -10.12
C VAL A 184 4.48 -16.07 -8.95
N GLU A 185 5.74 -15.96 -8.59
CA GLU A 185 6.20 -14.99 -7.61
C GLU A 185 6.64 -13.74 -8.38
N PRO A 186 6.03 -12.58 -8.15
CA PRO A 186 6.36 -11.40 -8.93
C PRO A 186 7.73 -10.85 -8.54
N GLU A 187 8.51 -10.47 -9.54
CA GLU A 187 9.80 -9.82 -9.34
C GLU A 187 9.57 -8.36 -8.92
N GLN A 188 10.22 -7.91 -7.85
CA GLN A 188 10.21 -6.51 -7.48
C GLN A 188 11.12 -5.73 -8.44
N VAL A 189 10.60 -4.64 -9.00
CA VAL A 189 11.34 -3.83 -9.97
C VAL A 189 11.24 -2.35 -9.62
N THR A 190 12.29 -1.61 -9.96
CA THR A 190 12.30 -0.15 -9.90
C THR A 190 12.67 0.45 -11.25
N PHE A 191 12.15 1.63 -11.53
CA PHE A 191 12.46 2.41 -12.73
C PHE A 191 12.23 3.89 -12.45
N LYS A 192 12.78 4.76 -13.30
CA LYS A 192 12.68 6.21 -13.10
C LYS A 192 11.61 6.83 -13.98
N ALA A 193 10.81 7.71 -13.39
CA ALA A 193 9.95 8.65 -14.11
C ALA A 193 10.81 9.74 -14.80
N ALA A 194 10.18 10.51 -15.69
CA ALA A 194 10.87 11.52 -16.49
C ALA A 194 11.52 12.63 -15.65
N ASP A 195 11.00 12.91 -14.46
CA ASP A 195 11.53 13.86 -13.50
C ASP A 195 12.53 13.24 -12.50
N GLY A 196 12.90 11.97 -12.71
CA GLY A 196 13.87 11.26 -11.89
C GLY A 196 13.30 10.58 -10.65
N MET A 197 11.99 10.70 -10.38
CA MET A 197 11.33 9.97 -9.30
C MET A 197 11.52 8.46 -9.50
N GLU A 198 11.94 7.76 -8.46
CA GLU A 198 11.99 6.30 -8.45
C GLU A 198 10.58 5.74 -8.26
N ILE A 199 10.18 4.84 -9.16
CA ILE A 199 8.87 4.20 -9.19
C ILE A 199 9.07 2.71 -8.95
N HIS A 200 8.23 2.14 -8.10
CA HIS A 200 8.28 0.75 -7.70
C HIS A 200 7.19 -0.05 -8.42
N GLY A 201 7.42 -1.34 -8.63
CA GLY A 201 6.41 -2.23 -9.16
C GLY A 201 6.70 -3.71 -8.93
N GLN A 202 5.69 -4.52 -9.22
CA GLN A 202 5.74 -5.97 -9.14
C GLN A 202 5.52 -6.54 -10.54
N LEU A 203 6.49 -7.31 -11.03
CA LEU A 203 6.52 -7.85 -12.37
C LEU A 203 6.17 -9.34 -12.35
N PHE A 204 4.97 -9.67 -12.80
CA PHE A 204 4.50 -11.03 -12.96
C PHE A 204 4.96 -11.55 -14.32
N LYS A 205 5.88 -12.52 -14.31
CA LYS A 205 6.41 -13.14 -15.53
C LYS A 205 5.84 -14.54 -15.70
N PRO A 206 5.30 -14.89 -16.88
CA PRO A 206 4.96 -16.27 -17.19
C PRO A 206 6.17 -17.19 -17.01
N LYS A 207 5.98 -18.40 -16.46
CA LYS A 207 7.07 -19.37 -16.25
C LYS A 207 7.76 -19.77 -17.55
N ASN A 208 7.00 -19.83 -18.64
CA ASN A 208 7.46 -20.25 -19.96
C ASN A 208 7.14 -19.15 -20.98
N ILE A 209 8.10 -18.27 -21.26
CA ILE A 209 8.01 -17.29 -22.33
C ILE A 209 8.72 -17.86 -23.56
N SER A 210 7.98 -18.10 -24.65
CA SER A 210 8.55 -18.37 -25.97
C SER A 210 8.69 -17.07 -26.76
N GLY A 211 9.92 -16.56 -26.90
CA GLY A 211 10.18 -15.31 -27.61
C GLY A 211 9.77 -14.06 -26.81
N ARG A 212 9.04 -13.13 -27.44
CA ARG A 212 8.62 -11.86 -26.83
C ARG A 212 7.12 -11.88 -26.49
N ALA A 213 6.79 -11.77 -25.20
CA ALA A 213 5.43 -11.80 -24.70
C ALA A 213 4.73 -10.43 -24.81
N PRO A 214 3.40 -10.37 -24.99
CA PRO A 214 2.67 -9.12 -24.79
C PRO A 214 2.82 -8.62 -23.35
N GLY A 215 2.95 -7.30 -23.19
CA GLY A 215 3.07 -6.63 -21.90
C GLY A 215 1.75 -6.03 -21.44
N VAL A 216 1.55 -5.92 -20.13
CA VAL A 216 0.40 -5.23 -19.53
C VAL A 216 0.88 -4.38 -18.36
N VAL A 217 0.46 -3.12 -18.31
CA VAL A 217 0.63 -2.27 -17.11
C VAL A 217 -0.68 -2.28 -16.35
N PHE A 218 -0.61 -2.66 -15.07
CA PHE A 218 -1.70 -2.53 -14.12
C PHE A 218 -1.53 -1.28 -13.26
N MET A 219 -2.57 -0.45 -13.19
CA MET A 219 -2.66 0.70 -12.30
C MET A 219 -3.74 0.46 -11.25
N HIS A 220 -3.35 0.48 -9.97
CA HIS A 220 -4.32 0.33 -8.89
C HIS A 220 -5.30 1.52 -8.79
N GLY A 221 -6.49 1.27 -8.26
CA GLY A 221 -7.47 2.31 -7.88
C GLY A 221 -7.05 3.12 -6.66
N GLY A 222 -7.92 4.06 -6.25
CA GLY A 222 -7.78 4.95 -5.08
C GLY A 222 -6.34 5.33 -4.74
N PRO A 223 -5.85 6.55 -5.08
CA PRO A 223 -4.42 6.79 -5.24
C PRO A 223 -3.58 6.38 -4.01
N ILE A 224 -4.13 6.52 -2.81
CA ILE A 224 -3.53 6.14 -1.52
C ILE A 224 -3.54 4.60 -1.32
N ARG A 225 -2.79 3.86 -2.14
CA ARG A 225 -2.61 2.41 -2.04
C ARG A 225 -1.19 1.99 -2.42
N GLN A 226 -0.81 0.77 -2.05
CA GLN A 226 0.44 0.14 -2.43
C GLN A 226 0.14 -1.31 -2.83
N MET A 227 0.51 -1.69 -4.05
CA MET A 227 0.52 -3.10 -4.46
C MET A 227 1.76 -3.79 -3.92
N LEU A 228 1.61 -5.05 -3.54
CA LEU A 228 2.59 -5.84 -2.81
C LEU A 228 3.02 -7.03 -3.68
N PRO A 229 4.24 -7.59 -3.48
CA PRO A 229 4.67 -8.81 -4.16
C PRO A 229 3.96 -10.08 -3.65
N THR A 230 3.00 -9.92 -2.74
CA THR A 230 2.18 -10.96 -2.13
C THR A 230 0.70 -10.74 -2.41
N TRP A 231 -0.14 -11.74 -2.12
CA TRP A 231 -1.59 -11.56 -2.11
C TRP A 231 -1.98 -10.37 -1.22
N HIS A 232 -2.65 -9.39 -1.81
CA HIS A 232 -2.99 -8.15 -1.11
C HIS A 232 -4.06 -8.36 -0.03
N TYR A 233 -3.93 -7.65 1.09
CA TYR A 233 -4.81 -7.80 2.27
C TYR A 233 -6.19 -7.15 2.15
N SER A 234 -6.34 -6.11 1.33
CA SER A 234 -7.62 -5.51 0.96
C SER A 234 -8.32 -6.30 -0.16
N TYR A 235 -9.60 -6.60 0.04
CA TYR A 235 -10.46 -7.38 -0.88
C TYR A 235 -10.36 -6.97 -2.35
N TYR A 236 -10.51 -5.69 -2.69
CA TYR A 236 -10.47 -5.24 -4.09
C TYR A 236 -9.13 -5.57 -4.78
N TYR A 237 -8.02 -5.39 -4.07
CA TYR A 237 -6.68 -5.60 -4.61
C TYR A 237 -6.23 -7.05 -4.52
N HIS A 238 -6.82 -7.84 -3.63
CA HIS A 238 -6.73 -9.30 -3.69
C HIS A 238 -7.22 -9.82 -5.05
N ASN A 239 -8.38 -9.35 -5.51
CA ASN A 239 -8.92 -9.71 -6.82
C ASN A 239 -8.05 -9.16 -7.97
N SER A 240 -7.47 -7.97 -7.80
CA SER A 240 -6.53 -7.42 -8.78
C SER A 240 -5.25 -8.24 -8.90
N TYR A 241 -4.71 -8.72 -7.77
CA TYR A 241 -3.56 -9.64 -7.74
C TYR A 241 -3.91 -10.96 -8.44
N ALA A 242 -5.10 -11.51 -8.20
CA ALA A 242 -5.60 -12.69 -8.91
C ALA A 242 -5.67 -12.46 -10.43
N MET A 243 -6.14 -11.29 -10.87
CA MET A 243 -6.18 -10.93 -12.30
C MET A 243 -4.77 -10.83 -12.90
N ASN A 244 -3.81 -10.23 -12.19
CA ASN A 244 -2.41 -10.18 -12.65
C ASN A 244 -1.80 -11.59 -12.78
N GLN A 245 -2.05 -12.47 -11.82
CA GLN A 245 -1.66 -13.89 -11.90
C GLN A 245 -2.34 -14.61 -13.07
N TYR A 246 -3.63 -14.35 -13.29
CA TYR A 246 -4.37 -14.93 -14.41
C TYR A 246 -3.77 -14.48 -15.75
N LEU A 247 -3.54 -13.18 -15.96
CA LEU A 247 -2.90 -12.66 -17.16
C LEU A 247 -1.50 -13.27 -17.37
N ALA A 248 -0.70 -13.41 -16.31
CA ALA A 248 0.59 -14.10 -16.40
C ALA A 248 0.45 -15.57 -16.82
N SER A 249 -0.57 -16.29 -16.32
CA SER A 249 -0.89 -17.66 -16.76
C SER A 249 -1.33 -17.73 -18.23
N ARG A 250 -1.82 -16.62 -18.80
CA ARG A 250 -2.19 -16.47 -20.21
C ARG A 250 -1.02 -16.01 -21.09
N GLY A 251 0.20 -15.89 -20.54
CA GLY A 251 1.39 -15.55 -21.30
C GLY A 251 1.69 -14.05 -21.40
N TYR A 252 1.06 -13.21 -20.59
CA TYR A 252 1.36 -11.78 -20.52
C TYR A 252 2.43 -11.48 -19.46
N VAL A 253 3.37 -10.58 -19.76
CA VAL A 253 4.23 -9.98 -18.74
C VAL A 253 3.47 -8.80 -18.13
N VAL A 254 3.12 -8.90 -16.84
CA VAL A 254 2.28 -7.90 -16.17
C VAL A 254 3.11 -7.09 -15.19
N LEU A 255 3.10 -5.77 -15.32
CA LEU A 255 3.73 -4.85 -14.37
C LEU A 255 2.64 -4.15 -13.55
N SER A 256 2.54 -4.52 -12.28
CA SER A 256 1.76 -3.80 -11.27
C SER A 256 2.57 -2.60 -10.78
N VAL A 257 2.09 -1.39 -11.04
CA VAL A 257 2.84 -0.16 -10.75
C VAL A 257 2.33 0.50 -9.48
N ASN A 258 3.26 0.80 -8.57
CA ASN A 258 3.04 1.71 -7.46
C ASN A 258 3.46 3.11 -7.91
N TYR A 259 2.52 3.86 -8.45
CA TYR A 259 2.73 5.23 -8.90
C TYR A 259 2.67 6.22 -7.72
N ARG A 260 3.26 7.40 -7.87
CA ARG A 260 3.23 8.45 -6.84
C ARG A 260 1.80 8.81 -6.47
N SER A 261 1.56 9.30 -5.26
CA SER A 261 0.23 9.30 -4.60
C SER A 261 -0.16 8.03 -3.87
N GLY A 262 0.60 6.94 -4.08
CA GLY A 262 0.57 5.73 -3.26
C GLY A 262 1.10 5.91 -1.84
N ILE A 263 1.01 4.84 -1.05
CA ILE A 263 1.53 4.74 0.32
C ILE A 263 2.69 3.73 0.40
N GLY A 264 3.33 3.64 1.56
CA GLY A 264 4.49 2.77 1.81
C GLY A 264 5.84 3.40 1.44
N TYR A 265 5.83 4.54 0.75
CA TYR A 265 7.03 5.24 0.27
C TYR A 265 7.21 6.63 0.90
N GLY A 266 6.45 6.92 1.96
CA GLY A 266 6.51 8.16 2.69
C GLY A 266 5.67 9.26 2.07
N ARG A 267 5.46 10.31 2.84
CA ARG A 267 4.59 11.44 2.47
C ARG A 267 5.08 12.17 1.23
N ALA A 268 6.39 12.28 1.00
CA ALA A 268 6.91 12.96 -0.19
C ALA A 268 6.50 12.26 -1.50
N PHE A 269 6.41 10.92 -1.48
CA PHE A 269 5.91 10.14 -2.61
C PHE A 269 4.39 10.25 -2.76
N ARG A 270 3.67 10.20 -1.64
CA ARG A 270 2.21 10.31 -1.62
C ARG A 270 1.69 11.71 -2.00
N GLU A 271 2.37 12.74 -1.53
CA GLU A 271 1.99 14.14 -1.75
C GLU A 271 2.88 14.81 -2.81
N ALA A 272 3.39 14.01 -3.75
CA ALA A 272 4.25 14.50 -4.81
C ALA A 272 3.60 15.67 -5.59
N LYS A 273 4.43 16.64 -5.97
CA LYS A 273 3.99 17.85 -6.69
C LYS A 273 3.27 17.47 -7.99
N HIS A 274 2.26 18.26 -8.34
CA HIS A 274 1.48 18.05 -9.57
C HIS A 274 0.74 16.71 -9.61
N ARG A 275 0.38 16.14 -8.45
CA ARG A 275 -0.53 15.00 -8.37
C ARG A 275 -1.97 15.38 -8.68
N GLY A 276 -2.80 14.37 -8.90
CA GLY A 276 -4.22 14.53 -9.09
C GLY A 276 -4.62 14.97 -10.50
N PRO A 277 -5.91 15.22 -10.73
CA PRO A 277 -6.48 15.36 -12.08
C PRO A 277 -5.95 16.53 -12.91
N ARG A 278 -5.35 17.53 -12.27
CA ARG A 278 -4.87 18.76 -12.93
C ARG A 278 -3.38 18.76 -13.24
N GLY A 279 -2.59 17.97 -12.52
CA GLY A 279 -1.14 17.88 -12.74
C GLY A 279 -0.72 16.54 -13.34
N ALA A 280 -1.43 15.46 -12.98
CA ALA A 280 -1.26 14.10 -13.51
C ALA A 280 0.19 13.59 -13.49
N SER A 281 0.94 13.93 -12.45
CA SER A 281 2.29 13.40 -12.23
C SER A 281 2.31 11.85 -12.17
N GLU A 282 1.25 11.24 -11.65
CA GLU A 282 1.02 9.79 -11.60
C GLU A 282 1.00 9.17 -13.00
N TYR A 283 0.47 9.90 -13.98
CA TYR A 283 0.47 9.45 -15.36
C TYR A 283 1.88 9.43 -15.96
N GLN A 284 2.80 10.30 -15.53
CA GLN A 284 4.20 10.21 -15.94
C GLN A 284 4.87 8.93 -15.44
N ASP A 285 4.46 8.43 -14.28
CA ASP A 285 4.92 7.15 -13.74
C ASP A 285 4.39 5.97 -14.56
N VAL A 286 3.14 6.05 -15.02
CA VAL A 286 2.57 5.08 -15.96
C VAL A 286 3.31 5.08 -17.31
N VAL A 287 3.68 6.25 -17.83
CA VAL A 287 4.50 6.36 -19.04
C VAL A 287 5.87 5.69 -18.82
N ALA A 288 6.47 5.91 -17.65
CA ALA A 288 7.74 5.27 -17.29
C ALA A 288 7.61 3.75 -17.21
N ALA A 289 6.52 3.24 -16.63
CA ALA A 289 6.22 1.81 -16.57
C ALA A 289 6.08 1.18 -17.98
N GLY A 290 5.38 1.86 -18.89
CA GLY A 290 5.26 1.44 -20.29
C GLY A 290 6.60 1.44 -21.02
N LYS A 291 7.48 2.41 -20.74
CA LYS A 291 8.87 2.45 -21.27
C LYS A 291 9.73 1.33 -20.68
N TYR A 292 9.61 1.08 -19.38
CA TYR A 292 10.28 -0.03 -18.72
C TYR A 292 9.93 -1.35 -19.40
N LEU A 293 8.64 -1.69 -19.54
CA LEU A 293 8.21 -2.90 -20.24
C LEU A 293 8.75 -2.96 -21.68
N ARG A 294 8.68 -1.87 -22.44
CA ARG A 294 9.17 -1.84 -23.83
C ARG A 294 10.67 -2.12 -23.95
N SER A 295 11.45 -1.72 -22.95
CA SER A 295 12.91 -1.89 -22.93
C SER A 295 13.35 -3.32 -22.66
N ARG A 296 12.45 -4.17 -22.15
CA ARG A 296 12.78 -5.55 -21.82
C ARG A 296 12.89 -6.43 -23.07
N SER A 297 13.82 -7.37 -23.02
CA SER A 297 14.05 -8.35 -24.11
C SER A 297 12.95 -9.41 -24.20
N ASP A 298 12.27 -9.71 -23.09
CA ASP A 298 11.18 -10.70 -22.99
C ASP A 298 9.78 -10.13 -23.30
N VAL A 299 9.66 -8.82 -23.55
CA VAL A 299 8.40 -8.15 -23.87
C VAL A 299 8.38 -7.67 -25.31
N ASP A 300 7.28 -7.88 -26.03
CA ASP A 300 7.02 -7.29 -27.33
C ASP A 300 6.57 -5.83 -27.13
N GLY A 301 7.49 -4.91 -27.38
CA GLY A 301 7.28 -3.48 -27.20
C GLY A 301 6.17 -2.86 -28.05
N LYS A 302 5.64 -3.59 -29.05
CA LYS A 302 4.49 -3.16 -29.87
C LYS A 302 3.16 -3.65 -29.32
N ARG A 303 3.16 -4.54 -28.33
CA ARG A 303 1.95 -5.15 -27.72
C ARG A 303 1.94 -4.89 -26.23
N ILE A 304 1.72 -3.63 -25.84
CA ILE A 304 1.58 -3.23 -24.43
C ILE A 304 0.15 -2.71 -24.20
N GLY A 305 -0.58 -3.39 -23.31
CA GLY A 305 -1.90 -3.00 -22.85
C GLY A 305 -1.87 -2.28 -21.50
N LEU A 306 -2.99 -1.65 -21.15
CA LEU A 306 -3.22 -0.97 -19.87
C LEU A 306 -4.51 -1.49 -19.24
N TRP A 307 -4.53 -1.69 -17.92
CA TRP A 307 -5.78 -1.93 -17.20
C TRP A 307 -5.74 -1.42 -15.76
N GLY A 308 -6.91 -1.10 -15.23
CA GLY A 308 -7.08 -0.66 -13.84
C GLY A 308 -8.49 -0.16 -13.59
N GLY A 309 -9.00 -0.29 -12.37
CA GLY A 309 -10.31 0.25 -11.97
C GLY A 309 -10.19 1.53 -11.14
N SER A 310 -11.31 2.25 -10.97
CA SER A 310 -11.35 3.50 -10.19
C SER A 310 -10.29 4.54 -10.65
N TYR A 311 -9.42 5.04 -9.78
CA TYR A 311 -8.32 5.94 -10.16
C TYR A 311 -7.36 5.31 -11.19
N GLY A 312 -7.16 3.98 -11.14
CA GLY A 312 -6.43 3.24 -12.16
C GLY A 312 -7.15 3.22 -13.51
N GLY A 313 -8.48 3.26 -13.50
CA GLY A 313 -9.31 3.43 -14.69
C GLY A 313 -9.19 4.82 -15.29
N TYR A 314 -9.13 5.85 -14.43
CA TYR A 314 -8.78 7.22 -14.84
C TYR A 314 -7.40 7.26 -15.52
N LEU A 315 -6.37 6.67 -14.91
CA LEU A 315 -5.02 6.59 -15.50
C LEU A 315 -4.99 5.75 -16.79
N THR A 316 -5.82 4.70 -16.88
CA THR A 316 -5.99 3.89 -18.10
C THR A 316 -6.55 4.75 -19.22
N ALA A 317 -7.64 5.49 -18.95
CA ALA A 317 -8.24 6.40 -19.92
C ALA A 317 -7.26 7.50 -20.36
N MET A 318 -6.48 8.06 -19.42
CA MET A 318 -5.42 9.02 -19.75
C MET A 318 -4.35 8.43 -20.67
N GLY A 319 -3.85 7.22 -20.35
CA GLY A 319 -2.85 6.53 -21.16
C GLY A 319 -3.30 6.31 -22.61
N LEU A 320 -4.56 5.93 -22.80
CA LEU A 320 -5.15 5.74 -24.11
C LEU A 320 -5.36 7.07 -24.85
N ALA A 321 -5.83 8.12 -24.16
CA ALA A 321 -6.13 9.41 -24.76
C ALA A 321 -4.88 10.17 -25.23
N HIS A 322 -3.75 10.02 -24.52
CA HIS A 322 -2.52 10.73 -24.82
C HIS A 322 -1.53 9.92 -25.69
N GLY A 323 -1.83 8.66 -26.03
CA GLY A 323 -1.06 7.85 -26.99
C GLY A 323 0.39 7.53 -26.57
N THR A 324 0.73 7.66 -25.30
CA THR A 324 2.12 7.54 -24.78
C THR A 324 2.58 6.11 -24.59
N VAL A 325 1.65 5.18 -24.43
CA VAL A 325 1.89 3.75 -24.64
C VAL A 325 1.36 3.43 -26.03
N PRO A 326 2.20 3.05 -27.00
CA PRO A 326 1.75 2.56 -28.29
C PRO A 326 0.99 1.28 -28.01
N VAL A 327 -0.32 1.43 -27.87
CA VAL A 327 -1.27 0.34 -28.01
C VAL A 327 -1.05 -0.15 -29.43
N GLY A 328 -0.82 -1.44 -29.61
CA GLY A 328 -0.49 -2.05 -30.89
C GLY A 328 -1.64 -2.00 -31.88
N TYR A 329 -2.02 -0.82 -32.37
CA TYR A 329 -2.77 -0.55 -33.59
C TYR A 329 -2.38 0.84 -34.10
N GLY A 330 -1.67 0.85 -35.22
CA GLY A 330 -1.14 2.07 -35.84
C GLY A 330 -2.22 2.94 -36.49
N ARG A 331 -1.87 4.23 -36.61
CA ARG A 331 -2.58 5.34 -37.26
C ARG A 331 -3.88 5.78 -36.57
N ALA A 332 -3.93 7.09 -36.34
CA ALA A 332 -5.11 7.84 -35.94
C ALA A 332 -6.34 7.42 -36.75
N LEU A 333 -7.14 6.54 -36.17
CA LEU A 333 -8.47 6.18 -36.62
C LEU A 333 -9.36 6.26 -35.38
N LYS A 334 -10.37 7.11 -35.47
CA LYS A 334 -11.53 7.23 -34.57
C LYS A 334 -11.61 6.04 -33.61
N ALA A 335 -11.29 6.30 -32.35
CA ALA A 335 -11.39 5.34 -31.26
C ALA A 335 -12.72 4.59 -31.35
N ARG A 336 -12.67 3.36 -31.83
CA ARG A 336 -13.61 2.30 -31.46
C ARG A 336 -12.94 1.44 -30.39
N SER A 337 -12.44 2.08 -29.33
CA SER A 337 -12.23 1.41 -28.06
C SER A 337 -13.63 1.13 -27.49
N ARG A 338 -14.07 -0.13 -27.51
CA ARG A 338 -15.25 -0.53 -26.73
C ARG A 338 -14.86 -0.49 -25.26
N VAL A 339 -15.23 0.61 -24.60
CA VAL A 339 -15.29 0.72 -23.15
C VAL A 339 -16.48 -0.11 -22.71
N PHE A 340 -16.26 -1.20 -21.99
CA PHE A 340 -17.33 -1.88 -21.26
C PHE A 340 -17.25 -1.41 -19.81
N ALA A 341 -18.31 -0.75 -19.35
CA ALA A 341 -18.61 -0.56 -17.95
C ALA A 341 -19.55 -1.70 -17.53
N ASP A 342 -19.08 -2.65 -16.72
CA ASP A 342 -20.01 -3.58 -16.05
C ASP A 342 -20.57 -2.87 -14.82
N GLN A 343 -21.86 -2.54 -14.86
CA GLN A 343 -22.62 -2.10 -13.69
C GLN A 343 -23.23 -3.31 -13.00
N ARG A 344 -22.45 -4.03 -12.19
CA ARG A 344 -23.00 -4.89 -11.14
C ARG A 344 -22.31 -4.59 -9.82
N GLY A 345 -22.96 -3.79 -8.98
CA GLY A 345 -22.55 -3.53 -7.60
C GLY A 345 -22.13 -2.10 -7.24
N GLY A 346 -22.29 -1.11 -8.14
CA GLY A 346 -22.12 0.32 -7.78
C GLY A 346 -20.69 0.87 -7.83
N GLN A 347 -19.75 0.19 -8.47
CA GLN A 347 -18.42 0.75 -8.81
C GLN A 347 -18.21 0.74 -10.32
N MET A 348 -17.77 1.87 -10.89
CA MET A 348 -17.34 1.93 -12.30
C MET A 348 -15.97 1.27 -12.44
N GLU A 349 -15.91 0.15 -13.14
CA GLU A 349 -14.68 -0.42 -13.68
C GLU A 349 -14.54 -0.01 -15.15
N ILE A 350 -13.40 0.58 -15.51
CA ILE A 350 -13.02 0.80 -16.91
C ILE A 350 -12.04 -0.33 -17.25
N ALA A 351 -12.56 -1.44 -17.75
CA ALA A 351 -11.75 -2.47 -18.38
C ALA A 351 -11.64 -2.14 -19.87
N GLY A 352 -10.40 -1.98 -20.37
CA GLY A 352 -10.16 -2.13 -21.80
C GLY A 352 -10.36 -3.61 -22.15
N ALA A 353 -11.35 -3.92 -22.97
CA ALA A 353 -11.60 -5.30 -23.38
C ALA A 353 -10.46 -5.81 -24.28
N PHE A 354 -9.95 -6.98 -23.92
CA PHE A 354 -9.26 -7.88 -24.84
C PHE A 354 -10.36 -8.54 -25.69
N ASP A 355 -10.41 -8.28 -27.00
CA ASP A 355 -11.09 -9.21 -27.89
C ASP A 355 -10.42 -10.57 -27.75
N SER A 356 -11.20 -11.64 -27.79
CA SER A 356 -10.71 -13.02 -27.86
C SER A 356 -9.70 -13.15 -29.01
N TRP A 357 -8.44 -13.47 -28.66
CA TRP A 357 -7.37 -13.81 -29.59
C TRP A 357 -7.11 -15.31 -29.57
#